data_AF-A0A7K3PUJ0-F1
#
_entry.id   AF-A0A7K3PUJ0-F1
#
_cell.length_a   1.000
_cell.length_b   1.000
_cell.length_c   1.000
_cell.angle_alpha   90.00
_cell.angle_beta   90.00
_cell.angle_gamma   90.00
#
_symmetry.space_group_name_H-M   'P 1'
#
loop_
_entity.id
_entity.type
_entity.pdbx_description
1 polymer ?
#
loop_
_entity_poly.entity_id
_entity_poly.type
_entity_poly.pdbx_seq_one_letter_code
_entity_poly.pdbx_strand_id
1 'polypeptide(L)'
;MISETALLESPALRNGVLDRTDVLDRVKVLSLLPDGMHVTTAMVATYFEVGLEAIKSLVKDHRAELEGSGYHLLSGEPLRSLKDLSGSQSHARSMALFSRRAVLNVAMLLRDSEVAHQVRVYLLDMEYLARTQPVENPAPTDTSALDARIDQRITHILGRTVVPMFNTLIATSGEHRRELIELREDIENVERKLCWHHRRLAVLEGEAPADDVRATLKAMTWQAFEHHVAGLMQRDGCVDVVVRKARTDRGIDITGRTADGRTVAVQCKNRAGRWTVPSADMQKFAGAARAIDHVDIALFVATCNFSLESEAIAKLSGVITVNRDELEAWSAGVRLKALR
;
A
#
# COMPACT_ATOMS: atom_id res chain seq x y z
N MET A 1 -16.72 33.91 -1.84
CA MET A 1 -16.10 32.58 -1.77
C MET A 1 -15.41 32.49 -0.42
N ILE A 2 -15.73 31.51 0.42
CA ILE A 2 -15.07 31.36 1.73
C ILE A 2 -13.63 30.93 1.43
N SER A 3 -12.64 31.66 1.97
CA SER A 3 -11.23 31.31 1.80
C SER A 3 -10.92 30.01 2.54
N GLU A 4 -10.08 29.14 1.96
CA GLU A 4 -9.64 27.91 2.63
C GLU A 4 -8.94 28.13 3.97
N THR A 5 -8.39 29.33 4.17
CA THR A 5 -7.82 29.79 5.45
C THR A 5 -8.85 29.80 6.58
N ALA A 6 -10.15 29.90 6.29
CA ALA A 6 -11.20 29.84 7.29
C ALA A 6 -11.26 28.48 8.00
N LEU A 7 -10.93 27.39 7.30
CA LEU A 7 -10.87 26.05 7.90
C LEU A 7 -9.65 25.87 8.81
N LEU A 8 -8.56 26.63 8.60
CA LEU A 8 -7.40 26.63 9.49
C LEU A 8 -7.72 27.35 10.82
N GLU A 9 -8.51 28.42 10.76
CA GLU A 9 -8.76 29.31 11.90
C GLU A 9 -9.97 28.91 12.76
N SER A 10 -11.01 28.32 12.18
CA SER A 10 -12.29 28.09 12.88
C SER A 10 -12.59 26.61 13.15
N PRO A 11 -12.50 26.15 14.42
CA PRO A 11 -12.92 24.80 14.81
C PRO A 11 -14.41 24.53 14.55
N ALA A 12 -15.26 25.55 14.68
CA ALA A 12 -16.69 25.43 14.43
C ALA A 12 -17.00 25.13 12.96
N LEU A 13 -16.25 25.74 12.04
CA LEU A 13 -16.39 25.48 10.60
C LEU A 13 -15.93 24.06 10.27
N ARG A 14 -14.82 23.60 10.86
CA ARG A 14 -14.34 22.22 10.71
C ARG A 14 -15.40 21.21 11.17
N ASN A 15 -16.00 21.43 12.33
CA ASN A 15 -17.05 20.55 12.86
C ASN A 15 -18.25 20.40 11.92
N GLY A 16 -18.63 21.46 11.19
CA GLY A 16 -19.73 21.41 10.22
C GLY A 16 -19.47 20.54 8.99
N VAL A 17 -18.21 20.27 8.65
CA VAL A 17 -17.82 19.50 7.45
C VAL A 17 -17.14 18.16 7.76
N LEU A 18 -16.93 17.83 9.05
CA LEU A 18 -16.20 16.65 9.51
C LEU A 18 -16.77 15.29 9.05
N ASP A 19 -18.05 15.24 8.70
CA ASP A 19 -18.72 14.00 8.29
C ASP A 19 -18.56 13.70 6.78
N ARG A 20 -18.07 14.67 6.00
CA ARG A 20 -17.83 14.55 4.54
C ARG A 20 -16.51 13.85 4.23
N THR A 21 -16.35 12.62 4.74
CA THR A 21 -15.11 11.85 4.63
C THR A 21 -14.84 11.28 3.23
N ASP A 22 -15.83 11.33 2.35
CA ASP A 22 -15.76 10.92 0.94
C ASP A 22 -14.82 11.82 0.11
N VAL A 23 -14.63 13.07 0.55
CA VAL A 23 -13.72 14.03 -0.09
C VAL A 23 -12.28 13.51 -0.16
N LEU A 24 -11.85 12.74 0.84
CA LEU A 24 -10.50 12.18 0.87
C LEU A 24 -10.24 11.33 -0.38
N ASP A 25 -11.14 10.41 -0.73
CA ASP A 25 -10.92 9.52 -1.89
C ASP A 25 -11.06 10.23 -3.24
N ARG A 26 -11.73 11.40 -3.27
CA ARG A 26 -11.82 12.24 -4.48
C ARG A 26 -10.51 12.94 -4.80
N VAL A 27 -9.74 13.31 -3.78
CA VAL A 27 -8.44 13.98 -3.95
C VAL A 27 -7.33 12.95 -4.15
N LYS A 28 -7.29 11.92 -3.29
CA LYS A 28 -6.26 10.87 -3.32
C LYS A 28 -6.80 9.63 -2.63
N VAL A 29 -6.54 8.44 -3.17
CA VAL A 29 -7.02 7.19 -2.54
C VAL A 29 -6.40 7.03 -1.16
N LEU A 30 -7.23 6.95 -0.11
CA LEU A 30 -6.77 6.70 1.25
C LEU A 30 -6.67 5.19 1.51
N SER A 31 -5.46 4.66 1.56
CA SER A 31 -5.23 3.28 2.00
C SER A 31 -5.54 3.14 3.48
N LEU A 32 -6.32 2.13 3.85
CA LEU A 32 -6.65 1.81 5.24
C LEU A 32 -5.84 0.61 5.74
N LEU A 33 -5.75 0.46 7.05
CA LEU A 33 -5.24 -0.77 7.67
C LEU A 33 -6.13 -1.97 7.30
N PRO A 34 -5.65 -3.22 7.51
CA PRO A 34 -6.44 -4.42 7.25
C PRO A 34 -7.78 -4.49 8.01
N ASP A 35 -7.95 -3.68 9.07
CA ASP A 35 -9.21 -3.51 9.78
C ASP A 35 -10.29 -2.75 8.97
N GLY A 36 -9.91 -2.12 7.86
CA GLY A 36 -10.80 -1.36 6.98
C GLY A 36 -11.31 -0.04 7.58
N MET A 37 -10.78 0.40 8.72
CA MET A 37 -11.34 1.51 9.49
C MET A 37 -10.32 2.60 9.83
N HIS A 38 -9.06 2.22 10.07
CA HIS A 38 -8.06 3.15 10.61
C HIS A 38 -6.85 3.31 9.70
N VAL A 39 -6.13 4.41 9.91
CA VAL A 39 -4.80 4.63 9.34
C VAL A 39 -3.80 5.00 10.43
N THR A 40 -2.53 4.70 10.21
CA THR A 40 -1.45 5.06 11.15
C THR A 40 -0.89 6.46 10.85
N THR A 41 -0.17 7.05 11.80
CA THR A 41 0.55 8.33 11.59
C THR A 41 1.42 8.32 10.33
N ALA A 42 2.08 7.21 10.01
CA ALA A 42 2.93 7.09 8.82
C ALA A 42 2.10 7.13 7.53
N MET A 43 0.93 6.48 7.54
CA MET A 43 0.00 6.49 6.40
C MET A 43 -0.60 7.89 6.20
N VAL A 44 -0.94 8.60 7.27
CA VAL A 44 -1.41 10.01 7.21
C VAL A 44 -0.34 10.93 6.63
N ALA A 45 0.91 10.80 7.10
CA ALA A 45 2.04 11.59 6.60
C ALA A 45 2.28 11.33 5.10
N THR A 46 2.19 10.07 4.67
CA THR A 46 2.33 9.67 3.27
C THR A 46 1.19 10.20 2.41
N TYR A 47 -0.05 10.16 2.92
CA TYR A 47 -1.22 10.65 2.23
C TYR A 47 -1.09 12.14 1.91
N PHE A 48 -0.75 12.96 2.91
CA PHE A 48 -0.60 14.41 2.77
C PHE A 48 0.77 14.87 2.25
N GLU A 49 1.70 13.95 1.97
CA GLU A 49 3.04 14.26 1.46
C GLU A 49 3.85 15.16 2.40
N VAL A 50 3.69 14.96 3.70
CA VAL A 50 4.38 15.70 4.76
C VAL A 50 5.27 14.80 5.60
N GLY A 51 6.23 15.39 6.31
CA GLY A 51 7.07 14.64 7.24
C GLY A 51 6.28 14.07 8.43
N LEU A 52 6.71 12.91 8.94
CA LEU A 52 6.15 12.28 10.15
C LEU A 52 6.10 13.23 11.35
N GLU A 53 7.13 14.06 11.52
CA GLU A 53 7.21 15.03 12.62
C GLU A 53 6.20 16.17 12.49
N ALA A 54 5.76 16.50 11.27
CA ALA A 54 4.69 17.48 11.07
C ALA A 54 3.37 16.95 11.61
N ILE A 55 3.02 15.69 11.30
CA ILE A 55 1.81 15.06 11.84
C ILE A 55 1.90 14.89 13.36
N LYS A 56 3.05 14.49 13.90
CA LYS A 56 3.21 14.38 15.37
C LYS A 56 3.07 15.72 16.07
N SER A 57 3.64 16.78 15.51
CA SER A 57 3.50 18.15 16.04
C SER A 57 2.04 18.59 15.99
N LEU A 58 1.36 18.37 14.86
CA LEU A 58 -0.06 18.67 14.70
C LEU A 58 -0.93 17.95 15.74
N VAL A 59 -0.67 16.66 15.96
CA VAL A 59 -1.36 15.85 16.98
C VAL A 59 -1.12 16.39 18.38
N LYS A 60 0.09 16.87 18.67
CA LYS A 60 0.42 17.46 19.97
C LYS A 60 -0.35 18.76 20.19
N ASP A 61 -0.41 19.61 19.17
CA ASP A 61 -1.01 20.95 19.26
C ASP A 61 -2.55 20.91 19.25
N HIS A 62 -3.14 19.92 18.56
CA HIS A 62 -4.60 19.81 18.35
C HIS A 62 -5.20 18.51 18.93
N ARG A 63 -4.60 17.96 19.98
CA ARG A 63 -4.93 16.63 20.52
C ARG A 63 -6.41 16.43 20.82
N ALA A 64 -7.03 17.34 21.55
CA ALA A 64 -8.43 17.21 21.97
C ALA A 64 -9.41 17.21 20.78
N GLU A 65 -9.12 18.02 19.77
CA GLU A 65 -9.93 18.10 18.55
C GLU A 65 -9.81 16.83 17.70
N LEU A 66 -8.59 16.28 17.62
CA LEU A 66 -8.34 15.04 16.92
C LEU A 66 -8.95 13.83 17.65
N GLU A 67 -8.87 13.77 18.98
CA GLU A 67 -9.54 12.71 19.76
C GLU A 67 -11.06 12.73 19.56
N GLY A 68 -11.67 13.93 19.53
CA GLY A 68 -13.09 14.09 19.22
C GLY A 68 -13.49 13.67 17.81
N SER A 69 -12.55 13.65 16.86
CA SER A 69 -12.75 13.17 15.49
C SER A 69 -12.29 11.71 15.28
N GLY A 70 -11.88 11.00 16.34
CA GLY A 70 -11.55 9.58 16.30
C GLY A 70 -10.05 9.28 16.10
N TYR A 71 -9.18 10.16 16.61
CA TYR A 71 -7.78 9.83 16.85
C TYR A 71 -7.63 9.08 18.18
N HIS A 72 -6.92 7.96 18.17
CA HIS A 72 -6.65 7.16 19.36
C HIS A 72 -5.19 6.71 19.42
N LEU A 73 -4.55 6.90 20.58
CA LEU A 73 -3.24 6.32 20.84
C LEU A 73 -3.42 4.98 21.56
N LEU A 74 -3.22 3.88 20.85
CA LEU A 74 -3.23 2.55 21.44
C LEU A 74 -1.89 2.23 22.08
N SER A 75 -1.93 1.67 23.28
CA SER A 75 -0.76 1.17 24.01
C SER A 75 -1.14 -0.07 24.81
N GLY A 76 -0.19 -0.97 25.05
CA GLY A 76 -0.42 -2.14 25.89
C GLY A 76 -1.28 -3.22 25.23
N GLU A 77 -2.33 -3.68 25.92
CA GLU A 77 -3.15 -4.83 25.52
C GLU A 77 -4.02 -4.59 24.27
N PRO A 78 -4.73 -3.45 24.12
CA PRO A 78 -5.49 -3.16 22.89
C PRO A 78 -4.62 -3.15 21.62
N LEU A 79 -3.35 -2.77 21.75
CA LEU A 79 -2.39 -2.78 20.65
C LEU A 79 -1.95 -4.21 20.27
N ARG A 80 -1.90 -5.14 21.24
CA ARG A 80 -1.61 -6.56 20.96
C ARG A 80 -2.77 -7.19 20.19
N SER A 81 -4.00 -7.00 20.68
CA SER A 81 -5.21 -7.53 20.03
C SER A 81 -5.39 -7.01 18.60
N LEU A 82 -5.10 -5.72 18.35
CA LEU A 82 -5.14 -5.17 16.99
C LEU A 82 -4.07 -5.81 16.09
N LYS A 83 -2.84 -6.00 16.58
CA LYS A 83 -1.75 -6.61 15.80
C LYS A 83 -2.06 -8.06 15.44
N ASP A 84 -2.65 -8.80 16.36
CA ASP A 84 -3.05 -10.20 16.14
C ASP A 84 -4.14 -10.31 15.06
N LEU A 85 -5.11 -9.38 15.05
CA LEU A 85 -6.17 -9.31 14.05
C LEU A 85 -5.70 -8.78 12.67
N SER A 86 -4.75 -7.85 12.66
CA SER A 86 -4.29 -7.17 11.45
C SER A 86 -2.99 -7.75 10.87
N GLY A 87 -2.46 -8.85 11.43
CA GLY A 87 -1.23 -9.51 10.99
C GLY A 87 0.02 -8.63 11.01
N SER A 88 -0.02 -7.49 11.72
CA SER A 88 0.98 -6.43 11.64
C SER A 88 2.11 -6.66 12.65
N GLN A 89 3.32 -6.99 12.16
CA GLN A 89 4.51 -7.29 13.00
C GLN A 89 5.22 -6.06 13.60
N SER A 90 4.54 -4.93 13.78
CA SER A 90 5.16 -3.73 14.34
C SER A 90 5.56 -3.94 15.80
N HIS A 91 6.85 -3.79 16.13
CA HIS A 91 7.37 -3.87 17.51
C HIS A 91 7.12 -2.60 18.35
N ALA A 92 6.43 -1.59 17.80
CA ALA A 92 6.15 -0.35 18.50
C ALA A 92 5.30 -0.58 19.76
N ARG A 93 5.70 0.05 20.87
CA ARG A 93 5.02 -0.03 22.19
C ARG A 93 3.73 0.79 22.26
N SER A 94 3.55 1.71 21.32
CA SER A 94 2.33 2.48 21.13
C SER A 94 2.11 2.72 19.63
N MET A 95 0.85 2.85 19.22
CA MET A 95 0.46 3.12 17.84
C MET A 95 -0.67 4.14 17.82
N ALA A 96 -0.50 5.19 17.04
CA ALA A 96 -1.52 6.19 16.80
C ALA A 96 -2.39 5.77 15.62
N LEU A 97 -3.70 5.69 15.86
CA LEU A 97 -4.73 5.37 14.88
C LEU A 97 -5.59 6.61 14.60
N PHE A 98 -5.92 6.80 13.33
CA PHE A 98 -6.79 7.87 12.86
C PHE A 98 -7.95 7.24 12.11
N SER A 99 -9.17 7.56 12.52
CA SER A 99 -10.36 7.32 11.69
C SER A 99 -10.34 8.21 10.44
N ARG A 100 -11.18 7.93 9.45
CA ARG A 100 -11.34 8.82 8.28
C ARG A 100 -11.73 10.26 8.66
N ARG A 101 -12.53 10.44 9.72
CA ARG A 101 -12.91 11.77 10.25
C ARG A 101 -11.70 12.49 10.84
N ALA A 102 -10.84 11.78 11.56
CA ALA A 102 -9.60 12.33 12.09
C ALA A 102 -8.63 12.71 10.96
N VAL A 103 -8.54 11.93 9.89
CA VAL A 103 -7.73 12.26 8.69
C VAL A 103 -8.26 13.53 8.01
N LEU A 104 -9.58 13.65 7.86
CA LEU A 104 -10.19 14.86 7.30
C LEU A 104 -9.88 16.08 8.16
N ASN A 105 -9.92 15.93 9.49
CA ASN A 105 -9.56 17.01 10.41
C ASN A 105 -8.09 17.42 10.27
N VAL A 106 -7.19 16.44 10.11
CA VAL A 106 -5.78 16.70 9.80
C VAL A 106 -5.64 17.53 8.50
N ALA A 107 -6.40 17.23 7.44
CA ALA A 107 -6.39 18.02 6.21
C ALA A 107 -6.79 19.48 6.44
N MET A 108 -7.75 19.72 7.33
CA MET A 108 -8.23 21.06 7.65
C MET A 108 -7.28 21.86 8.55
N LEU A 109 -6.32 21.20 9.21
CA LEU A 109 -5.34 21.82 10.10
C LEU A 109 -3.93 21.94 9.48
N LEU A 110 -3.60 21.12 8.48
CA LEU A 110 -2.29 21.13 7.82
C LEU A 110 -2.12 22.33 6.89
N ARG A 111 -1.20 23.24 7.20
CA ARG A 111 -0.91 24.41 6.35
C ARG A 111 -0.12 24.04 5.10
N ASP A 112 0.97 23.30 5.27
CA ASP A 112 1.98 23.09 4.24
C ASP A 112 1.82 21.73 3.55
N SER A 113 0.69 21.54 2.87
CA SER A 113 0.42 20.33 2.07
C SER A 113 -0.54 20.65 0.92
N GLU A 114 -0.10 20.39 -0.32
CA GLU A 114 -0.91 20.56 -1.52
C GLU A 114 -2.16 19.66 -1.51
N VAL A 115 -2.02 18.42 -1.03
CA VAL A 115 -3.14 17.50 -0.88
C VAL A 115 -4.15 18.04 0.15
N ALA A 116 -3.68 18.57 1.27
CA ALA A 116 -4.55 19.16 2.28
C ALA A 116 -5.25 20.43 1.77
N HIS A 117 -4.54 21.26 1.00
CA HIS A 117 -5.10 22.43 0.31
C HIS A 117 -6.24 22.02 -0.63
N GLN A 118 -6.03 21.02 -1.49
CA GLN A 118 -7.07 20.50 -2.38
C GLN A 118 -8.30 19.98 -1.63
N VAL A 119 -8.10 19.25 -0.52
CA VAL A 119 -9.20 18.78 0.33
C VAL A 119 -10.01 19.95 0.90
N ARG A 120 -9.35 20.99 1.43
CA ARG A 120 -10.04 22.17 1.98
C ARG A 120 -10.85 22.93 0.93
N VAL A 121 -10.26 23.17 -0.24
CA VAL A 121 -10.96 23.83 -1.36
C VAL A 121 -12.19 23.03 -1.75
N TYR A 122 -12.06 21.71 -1.95
CA TYR A 122 -13.18 20.85 -2.31
C TYR A 122 -14.29 20.84 -1.25
N LEU A 123 -13.94 20.80 0.05
CA LEU A 123 -14.92 20.86 1.14
C LEU A 123 -15.72 22.16 1.10
N LEU A 124 -15.06 23.30 0.89
CA LEU A 124 -15.72 24.60 0.84
C LEU A 124 -16.55 24.80 -0.42
N ASP A 125 -16.10 24.29 -1.57
CA ASP A 125 -16.87 24.32 -2.81
C ASP A 125 -18.15 23.48 -2.68
N MET A 126 -18.05 22.28 -2.10
CA MET A 126 -19.23 21.46 -1.83
C MET A 126 -20.17 22.08 -0.79
N GLU A 127 -19.65 22.74 0.23
CA GLU A 127 -20.46 23.45 1.23
C GLU A 127 -21.16 24.67 0.60
N TYR A 128 -20.47 25.39 -0.29
CA TYR A 128 -21.03 26.51 -1.02
C TYR A 128 -22.15 26.06 -1.98
N LEU A 129 -21.94 24.98 -2.73
CA LEU A 129 -22.95 24.39 -3.61
C LEU A 129 -24.19 23.91 -2.84
N ALA A 130 -23.99 23.27 -1.68
CA ALA A 130 -25.09 22.83 -0.82
C ALA A 130 -25.92 24.01 -0.28
N ARG A 131 -25.29 25.16 0.01
CA ARG A 131 -25.97 26.37 0.51
C ARG A 131 -26.62 27.22 -0.57
N THR A 132 -26.20 27.08 -1.82
CA THR A 132 -26.70 27.87 -2.96
C THR A 132 -27.75 27.14 -3.79
N GLN A 133 -28.03 25.88 -3.48
CA GLN A 133 -29.23 25.22 -3.98
C GLN A 133 -30.47 26.00 -3.51
N PRO A 134 -31.41 26.35 -4.41
CA PRO A 134 -32.66 26.95 -4.03
C PRO A 134 -33.38 25.98 -3.10
N VAL A 135 -33.53 26.35 -1.83
CA VAL A 135 -34.47 25.65 -0.96
C VAL A 135 -35.85 26.03 -1.49
N GLU A 136 -36.50 25.12 -2.22
CA GLU A 136 -37.93 25.24 -2.44
C GLU A 136 -38.56 25.31 -1.04
N ASN A 137 -39.05 26.50 -0.69
CA ASN A 137 -39.83 26.73 0.51
C ASN A 137 -41.30 26.64 0.09
N PRO A 138 -41.92 25.44 0.03
CA PRO A 138 -43.37 25.41 0.04
C PRO A 138 -43.83 26.02 1.36
N ALA A 139 -44.83 26.91 1.29
CA ALA A 139 -45.47 27.49 2.46
C ALA A 139 -45.88 26.38 3.44
N PRO A 140 -45.83 26.62 4.78
CA PRO A 140 -46.17 25.60 5.76
C PRO A 140 -47.65 25.26 5.60
N THR A 141 -47.90 24.20 4.83
CA THR A 141 -49.16 23.49 4.80
C THR A 141 -48.97 22.35 5.79
N ASP A 142 -50.00 22.01 6.55
CA ASP A 142 -50.00 20.96 7.58
C ASP A 142 -49.63 19.57 6.98
N THR A 143 -48.35 19.31 6.67
CA THR A 143 -47.84 18.04 6.09
C THR A 143 -47.31 17.08 7.15
N SER A 144 -47.19 17.51 8.41
CA SER A 144 -46.57 16.70 9.47
C SER A 144 -47.19 15.31 9.65
N ALA A 145 -48.50 15.17 9.41
CA ALA A 145 -49.21 13.89 9.49
C ALA A 145 -49.00 12.99 8.26
N LEU A 146 -48.74 13.57 7.08
CA LEU A 146 -48.47 12.81 5.86
C LEU A 146 -46.99 12.39 5.82
N ASP A 147 -46.08 13.29 6.19
CA ASP A 147 -44.64 13.01 6.28
C ASP A 147 -44.36 11.92 7.32
N ALA A 148 -44.98 11.98 8.50
CA ALA A 148 -44.83 10.92 9.51
C ALA A 148 -45.35 9.55 9.03
N ARG A 149 -46.42 9.52 8.20
CA ARG A 149 -46.94 8.28 7.61
C ARG A 149 -46.06 7.77 6.48
N ILE A 150 -45.46 8.66 5.71
CA ILE A 150 -44.51 8.32 4.66
C ILE A 150 -43.23 7.76 5.30
N ASP A 151 -42.68 8.41 6.32
CA ASP A 151 -41.50 7.97 7.07
C ASP A 151 -41.73 6.62 7.77
N GLN A 152 -42.88 6.42 8.42
CA GLN A 152 -43.22 5.11 9.01
C GLN A 152 -43.28 4.01 7.95
N ARG A 153 -43.83 4.31 6.78
CA ARG A 153 -43.99 3.34 5.69
C ARG A 153 -42.66 3.05 5.00
N ILE A 154 -41.82 4.06 4.78
CA ILE A 154 -40.44 3.91 4.31
C ILE A 154 -39.63 3.08 5.29
N THR A 155 -39.66 3.42 6.59
CA THR A 155 -38.95 2.67 7.64
C THR A 155 -39.43 1.22 7.71
N HIS A 156 -40.74 0.99 7.59
CA HIS A 156 -41.32 -0.35 7.59
C HIS A 156 -40.88 -1.16 6.37
N ILE A 157 -40.91 -0.59 5.17
CA ILE A 157 -40.51 -1.26 3.93
C ILE A 157 -38.99 -1.52 3.92
N LEU A 158 -38.18 -0.53 4.28
CA LEU A 158 -36.72 -0.69 4.37
C LEU A 158 -36.35 -1.77 5.40
N GLY A 159 -36.97 -1.74 6.58
CA GLY A 159 -36.73 -2.71 7.64
C GLY A 159 -37.18 -4.14 7.31
N ARG A 160 -38.25 -4.32 6.52
CA ARG A 160 -38.75 -5.66 6.14
C ARG A 160 -38.10 -6.24 4.90
N THR A 161 -37.68 -5.41 3.95
CA THR A 161 -37.30 -5.88 2.62
C THR A 161 -35.83 -5.65 2.33
N VAL A 162 -35.33 -4.44 2.61
CA VAL A 162 -33.98 -4.03 2.20
C VAL A 162 -32.93 -4.45 3.22
N VAL A 163 -33.15 -4.19 4.51
CA VAL A 163 -32.20 -4.54 5.57
C VAL A 163 -31.95 -6.06 5.65
N PRO A 164 -32.96 -6.95 5.60
CA PRO A 164 -32.73 -8.38 5.61
C PRO A 164 -31.95 -8.87 4.39
N MET A 165 -32.26 -8.32 3.20
CA MET A 165 -31.57 -8.67 1.95
C MET A 165 -30.09 -8.28 2.00
N PHE A 166 -29.77 -7.07 2.47
CA PHE A 166 -28.37 -6.66 2.67
C PHE A 166 -27.67 -7.51 3.74
N ASN A 167 -28.34 -7.83 4.85
CA ASN A 167 -27.76 -8.71 5.87
C ASN A 167 -27.45 -10.11 5.31
N THR A 168 -28.31 -10.63 4.42
CA THR A 168 -28.04 -11.93 3.76
C THR A 168 -26.88 -11.84 2.78
N LEU A 169 -26.79 -10.75 2.00
CA LEU A 169 -25.67 -10.50 1.07
C LEU A 169 -24.34 -10.30 1.80
N ILE A 170 -24.34 -9.57 2.92
CA ILE A 170 -23.16 -9.36 3.75
C ILE A 170 -22.70 -10.69 4.36
N ALA A 171 -23.63 -11.50 4.87
CA ALA A 171 -23.32 -12.82 5.42
C ALA A 171 -22.72 -13.76 4.35
N THR A 172 -23.39 -13.91 3.21
CA THR A 172 -22.92 -14.76 2.10
C THR A 172 -21.60 -14.27 1.49
N SER A 173 -21.41 -12.96 1.34
CA SER A 173 -20.12 -12.40 0.91
C SER A 173 -19.01 -12.64 1.94
N GLY A 174 -19.35 -12.58 3.23
CA GLY A 174 -18.43 -12.89 4.33
C GLY A 174 -18.05 -14.37 4.40
N GLU A 175 -18.95 -15.28 4.02
CA GLU A 175 -18.67 -16.71 3.88
C GLU A 175 -17.78 -17.00 2.67
N HIS A 176 -18.12 -16.49 1.49
CA HIS A 176 -17.27 -16.63 0.29
C HIS A 176 -15.86 -16.07 0.51
N ARG A 177 -15.72 -14.96 1.24
CA ARG A 177 -14.41 -14.39 1.56
C ARG A 177 -13.60 -15.29 2.48
N ARG A 178 -14.24 -15.96 3.45
CA ARG A 178 -13.58 -16.93 4.32
C ARG A 178 -13.14 -18.16 3.54
N GLU A 179 -14.00 -18.72 2.69
CA GLU A 179 -13.65 -19.85 1.80
C GLU A 179 -12.48 -19.50 0.87
N LEU A 180 -12.45 -18.29 0.30
CA LEU A 180 -11.32 -17.84 -0.54
C LEU A 180 -10.00 -17.68 0.24
N ILE A 181 -10.07 -17.32 1.51
CA ILE A 181 -8.87 -17.25 2.37
C ILE A 181 -8.38 -18.67 2.69
N GLU A 182 -9.27 -19.57 3.08
CA GLU A 182 -8.95 -20.98 3.34
C GLU A 182 -8.35 -21.66 2.10
N LEU A 183 -8.95 -21.46 0.92
CA LEU A 183 -8.42 -21.97 -0.34
C LEU A 183 -7.02 -21.40 -0.66
N ARG A 184 -6.76 -20.13 -0.34
CA ARG A 184 -5.43 -19.53 -0.54
C ARG A 184 -4.40 -20.14 0.41
N GLU A 185 -4.76 -20.34 1.68
CA GLU A 185 -3.89 -21.01 2.66
C GLU A 185 -3.61 -22.46 2.26
N ASP A 186 -4.59 -23.18 1.72
CA ASP A 186 -4.42 -24.52 1.17
C ASP A 186 -3.48 -24.54 -0.02
N ILE A 187 -3.62 -23.59 -0.96
CA ILE A 187 -2.70 -23.45 -2.10
C ILE A 187 -1.27 -23.18 -1.61
N GLU A 188 -1.08 -22.25 -0.67
CA GLU A 188 0.23 -21.96 -0.09
C GLU A 188 0.82 -23.19 0.64
N ASN A 189 -0.02 -24.00 1.28
CA ASN A 189 0.39 -25.23 1.94
C ASN A 189 0.78 -26.33 0.94
N VAL A 190 0.06 -26.42 -0.19
CA VAL A 190 0.41 -27.30 -1.31
C VAL A 190 1.71 -26.85 -1.97
N GLU A 191 1.91 -25.55 -2.21
CA GLU A 191 3.18 -25.00 -2.71
C GLU A 191 4.34 -25.34 -1.75
N ARG A 192 4.15 -25.16 -0.43
CA ARG A 192 5.16 -25.54 0.58
C ARG A 192 5.46 -27.04 0.56
N LYS A 193 4.44 -27.89 0.47
CA LYS A 193 4.61 -29.35 0.37
C LYS A 193 5.30 -29.75 -0.93
N LEU A 194 4.95 -29.15 -2.06
CA LEU A 194 5.61 -29.39 -3.35
C LEU A 194 7.07 -28.99 -3.29
N CYS A 195 7.40 -27.81 -2.75
CA CYS A 195 8.78 -27.38 -2.53
C CYS A 195 9.55 -28.34 -1.61
N TRP A 196 8.91 -28.82 -0.53
CA TRP A 196 9.50 -29.81 0.36
C TRP A 196 9.76 -31.15 -0.35
N HIS A 197 8.80 -31.63 -1.14
CA HIS A 197 8.95 -32.85 -1.94
C HIS A 197 10.02 -32.71 -3.02
N HIS A 198 10.08 -31.56 -3.71
CA HIS A 198 11.10 -31.28 -4.71
C HIS A 198 12.50 -31.26 -4.10
N ARG A 199 12.65 -30.62 -2.92
CA ARG A 199 13.90 -30.61 -2.16
C ARG A 199 14.27 -32.02 -1.65
N ARG A 200 13.28 -32.82 -1.26
CA ARG A 200 13.51 -34.21 -0.81
C ARG A 200 13.89 -35.15 -1.95
N LEU A 201 13.27 -35.00 -3.13
CA LEU A 201 13.63 -35.76 -4.32
C LEU A 201 15.04 -35.40 -4.80
N ALA A 202 15.39 -34.11 -4.82
CA ALA A 202 16.74 -33.66 -5.14
C ALA A 202 17.82 -34.23 -4.19
N VAL A 203 17.50 -34.43 -2.91
CA VAL A 203 18.41 -35.07 -1.94
C VAL A 203 18.51 -36.59 -2.14
N LEU A 204 17.44 -37.23 -2.60
CA LEU A 204 17.40 -38.68 -2.84
C LEU A 204 18.01 -39.09 -4.20
N GLU A 205 18.00 -38.18 -5.18
CA GLU A 205 18.52 -38.42 -6.55
C GLU A 205 20.03 -38.16 -6.69
N GLY A 206 20.74 -37.76 -5.62
CA GLY A 206 22.20 -37.78 -5.59
C GLY A 206 22.93 -36.78 -6.50
N GLU A 207 22.21 -35.83 -7.10
CA GLU A 207 22.79 -34.72 -7.86
C GLU A 207 22.34 -33.41 -7.20
N ALA A 208 23.29 -32.55 -6.82
CA ALA A 208 23.02 -31.26 -6.19
C ALA A 208 23.24 -30.08 -7.16
N PRO A 209 22.35 -29.83 -8.15
CA PRO A 209 22.44 -28.65 -9.02
C PRO A 209 22.45 -27.34 -8.23
N ALA A 210 21.83 -27.30 -7.04
CA ALA A 210 21.74 -26.10 -6.20
C ALA A 210 23.07 -25.68 -5.57
N ASP A 211 23.96 -26.64 -5.23
CA ASP A 211 25.27 -26.32 -4.64
C ASP A 211 26.26 -25.83 -5.71
N ASP A 212 26.18 -26.38 -6.92
CA ASP A 212 26.95 -25.94 -8.08
C ASP A 212 26.54 -24.52 -8.56
N VAL A 213 25.22 -24.25 -8.63
CA VAL A 213 24.67 -22.92 -8.95
C VAL A 213 25.12 -21.88 -7.91
N ARG A 214 25.07 -22.22 -6.61
CA ARG A 214 25.52 -21.33 -5.54
C ARG A 214 27.01 -21.03 -5.62
N ALA A 215 27.84 -22.04 -5.88
CA ALA A 215 29.28 -21.87 -6.04
C ALA A 215 29.60 -20.97 -7.25
N THR A 216 28.91 -21.22 -8.37
CA THR A 216 29.05 -20.44 -9.60
C THR A 216 28.66 -18.98 -9.39
N LEU A 217 27.50 -18.69 -8.80
CA LEU A 217 27.04 -17.32 -8.53
C LEU A 217 28.00 -16.54 -7.62
N LYS A 218 28.62 -17.19 -6.63
CA LYS A 218 29.63 -16.57 -5.76
C LYS A 218 30.95 -16.27 -6.47
N ALA A 219 31.32 -17.06 -7.46
CA ALA A 219 32.56 -16.91 -8.22
C ALA A 219 32.44 -15.87 -9.35
N MET A 220 31.22 -15.49 -9.75
CA MET A 220 31.00 -14.50 -10.80
C MET A 220 31.56 -13.12 -10.42
N THR A 221 32.10 -12.41 -11.41
CA THR A 221 32.37 -10.98 -11.31
C THR A 221 31.05 -10.20 -11.34
N TRP A 222 31.08 -8.90 -11.05
CA TRP A 222 29.88 -8.08 -11.15
C TRP A 222 29.38 -7.97 -12.61
N GLN A 223 30.26 -7.90 -13.61
CA GLN A 223 29.85 -7.91 -15.02
C GLN A 223 29.25 -9.25 -15.44
N ALA A 224 29.87 -10.36 -15.03
CA ALA A 224 29.36 -11.69 -15.32
C ALA A 224 27.98 -11.90 -14.68
N PHE A 225 27.78 -11.34 -13.49
CA PHE A 225 26.49 -11.39 -12.80
C PHE A 225 25.38 -10.63 -13.54
N GLU A 226 25.65 -9.43 -14.05
CA GLU A 226 24.69 -8.68 -14.87
C GLU A 226 24.31 -9.45 -16.14
N HIS A 227 25.29 -10.04 -16.83
CA HIS A 227 25.04 -10.84 -18.03
C HIS A 227 24.27 -12.13 -17.70
N HIS A 228 24.53 -12.76 -16.55
CA HIS A 228 23.77 -13.91 -16.08
C HIS A 228 22.30 -13.57 -15.87
N VAL A 229 22.01 -12.48 -15.16
CA VAL A 229 20.62 -12.00 -14.95
C VAL A 229 19.95 -11.67 -16.28
N ALA A 230 20.64 -11.01 -17.21
CA ALA A 230 20.12 -10.74 -18.55
C ALA A 230 19.77 -12.03 -19.31
N GLY A 231 20.63 -13.06 -19.22
CA GLY A 231 20.36 -14.37 -19.81
C GLY A 231 19.13 -15.05 -19.21
N LEU A 232 18.92 -14.94 -17.89
CA LEU A 232 17.72 -15.46 -17.23
C LEU A 232 16.44 -14.74 -17.70
N MET A 233 16.51 -13.41 -17.88
CA MET A 233 15.39 -12.64 -18.45
C MET A 233 15.05 -13.11 -19.87
N GLN A 234 16.05 -13.28 -20.73
CA GLN A 234 15.87 -13.77 -22.10
C GLN A 234 15.28 -15.18 -22.13
N ARG A 235 15.81 -16.09 -21.29
CA ARG A 235 15.30 -17.46 -21.14
C ARG A 235 13.83 -17.50 -20.76
N ASP A 236 13.41 -16.59 -19.89
CA ASP A 236 12.04 -16.51 -19.39
C ASP A 236 11.10 -15.70 -20.32
N GLY A 237 11.59 -15.28 -21.50
CA GLY A 237 10.78 -14.69 -22.57
C GLY A 237 10.85 -13.18 -22.69
N CYS A 238 11.76 -12.51 -21.96
CA CYS A 238 11.99 -11.08 -22.15
C CYS A 238 12.71 -10.80 -23.47
N VAL A 239 12.29 -9.75 -24.17
CA VAL A 239 12.88 -9.25 -25.41
C VAL A 239 13.62 -7.93 -25.16
N ASP A 240 14.45 -7.50 -26.11
CA ASP A 240 15.21 -6.25 -26.05
C ASP A 240 16.05 -6.07 -24.78
N VAL A 241 16.55 -7.19 -24.24
CA VAL A 241 17.36 -7.21 -23.02
C VAL A 241 18.75 -6.65 -23.32
N VAL A 242 19.11 -5.53 -22.68
CA VAL A 242 20.36 -4.80 -22.88
C VAL A 242 21.03 -4.56 -21.52
N VAL A 243 22.27 -5.04 -21.38
CA VAL A 243 23.16 -4.71 -20.26
C VAL A 243 23.84 -3.36 -20.55
N ARG A 244 23.67 -2.40 -19.64
CA ARG A 244 24.18 -1.03 -19.76
C ARG A 244 25.63 -0.94 -19.26
N LYS A 245 26.41 -0.01 -19.83
CA LYS A 245 27.81 0.22 -19.41
C LYS A 245 27.87 1.19 -18.22
N ALA A 246 28.76 0.88 -17.28
CA ALA A 246 28.89 1.53 -15.96
C ALA A 246 29.18 3.05 -15.91
N ARG A 247 29.38 3.75 -17.03
CA ARG A 247 29.66 5.21 -17.05
C ARG A 247 28.41 6.07 -17.21
N THR A 248 27.26 5.48 -17.55
CA THR A 248 26.02 6.20 -17.92
C THR A 248 24.77 5.62 -17.27
N ASP A 249 24.93 4.61 -16.43
CA ASP A 249 23.88 3.70 -15.95
C ASP A 249 22.96 4.31 -14.89
N ARG A 250 23.34 5.39 -14.20
CA ARG A 250 22.50 6.05 -13.17
C ARG A 250 21.90 5.08 -12.13
N GLY A 251 22.48 3.89 -11.95
CA GLY A 251 21.94 2.82 -11.10
C GLY A 251 20.96 1.87 -11.79
N ILE A 252 20.99 1.72 -13.11
CA ILE A 252 20.22 0.71 -13.85
C ILE A 252 21.18 -0.06 -14.75
N ASP A 253 21.38 -1.33 -14.42
CA ASP A 253 22.37 -2.18 -15.06
C ASP A 253 21.80 -2.89 -16.27
N ILE A 254 20.51 -3.26 -16.25
CA ILE A 254 19.84 -3.99 -17.34
C ILE A 254 18.50 -3.34 -17.64
N THR A 255 18.15 -3.26 -18.91
CA THR A 255 16.79 -2.94 -19.36
C THR A 255 16.26 -4.01 -20.31
N GLY A 256 14.96 -4.21 -20.37
CA GLY A 256 14.33 -5.12 -21.33
C GLY A 256 12.82 -4.92 -21.40
N ARG A 257 12.12 -5.83 -22.08
CA ARG A 257 10.66 -5.92 -22.12
C ARG A 257 10.19 -7.34 -21.87
N THR A 258 9.16 -7.52 -21.07
CA THR A 258 8.49 -8.82 -20.90
C THR A 258 7.73 -9.21 -22.16
N ALA A 259 7.28 -10.48 -22.24
CA ALA A 259 6.53 -10.99 -23.39
C ALA A 259 5.20 -10.27 -23.63
N ASP A 260 4.59 -9.69 -22.58
CA ASP A 260 3.37 -8.89 -22.64
C ASP A 260 3.62 -7.40 -22.90
N GLY A 261 4.87 -7.00 -23.15
CA GLY A 261 5.25 -5.65 -23.59
C GLY A 261 5.61 -4.66 -22.48
N ARG A 262 5.54 -5.05 -21.20
CA ARG A 262 5.94 -4.19 -20.07
C ARG A 262 7.45 -3.93 -20.08
N THR A 263 7.85 -2.69 -19.78
CA THR A 263 9.27 -2.31 -19.68
C THR A 263 9.86 -2.74 -18.33
N VAL A 264 11.06 -3.31 -18.37
CA VAL A 264 11.76 -3.80 -17.18
C VAL A 264 13.08 -3.04 -17.02
N ALA A 265 13.33 -2.53 -15.82
CA ALA A 265 14.63 -2.00 -15.41
C ALA A 265 15.17 -2.80 -14.23
N VAL A 266 16.45 -3.17 -14.28
CA VAL A 266 17.08 -4.03 -13.29
C VAL A 266 18.35 -3.39 -12.73
N GLN A 267 18.50 -3.43 -11.41
CA GLN A 267 19.79 -3.25 -10.75
C GLN A 267 20.25 -4.60 -10.19
N CYS A 268 21.48 -4.95 -10.49
CA CYS A 268 22.20 -6.09 -10.00
C CYS A 268 23.20 -5.67 -8.91
N LYS A 269 23.23 -6.42 -7.80
CA LYS A 269 24.30 -6.32 -6.81
C LYS A 269 24.89 -7.68 -6.50
N ASN A 270 26.10 -7.89 -7.03
CA ASN A 270 26.96 -8.95 -6.60
C ASN A 270 27.78 -8.49 -5.38
N ARG A 271 27.44 -8.99 -4.19
CA ARG A 271 28.15 -8.67 -2.94
C ARG A 271 28.77 -9.92 -2.34
N ALA A 272 30.02 -10.20 -2.69
CA ALA A 272 30.81 -11.19 -1.98
C ALA A 272 31.11 -10.70 -0.54
N GLY A 273 30.69 -11.46 0.47
CA GLY A 273 31.09 -11.26 1.87
C GLY A 273 30.34 -10.20 2.69
N ARG A 274 29.25 -9.61 2.18
CA ARG A 274 28.35 -8.75 2.99
C ARG A 274 27.02 -9.45 3.26
N TRP A 275 26.50 -9.28 4.46
CA TRP A 275 25.29 -9.97 4.93
C TRP A 275 24.02 -9.50 4.23
N THR A 276 23.89 -8.19 3.94
CA THR A 276 22.69 -7.61 3.33
C THR A 276 22.94 -6.41 2.41
N VAL A 277 21.97 -6.15 1.53
CA VAL A 277 21.84 -4.89 0.79
C VAL A 277 21.35 -3.78 1.73
N PRO A 278 22.04 -2.62 1.81
CA PRO A 278 21.65 -1.49 2.65
C PRO A 278 20.59 -0.61 1.98
N SER A 279 19.82 0.11 2.79
CA SER A 279 18.72 0.98 2.34
C SER A 279 19.17 2.05 1.34
N ALA A 280 20.39 2.57 1.49
CA ALA A 280 20.95 3.56 0.57
C ALA A 280 21.06 3.07 -0.89
N ASP A 281 21.36 1.78 -1.11
CA ASP A 281 21.42 1.21 -2.46
C ASP A 281 20.02 1.12 -3.06
N MET A 282 19.04 0.69 -2.26
CA MET A 282 17.65 0.61 -2.66
C MET A 282 17.05 1.98 -2.99
N GLN A 283 17.34 3.01 -2.19
CA GLN A 283 16.88 4.39 -2.43
C GLN A 283 17.41 4.94 -3.76
N LYS A 284 18.69 4.71 -4.05
CA LYS A 284 19.30 5.14 -5.31
C LYS A 284 18.62 4.47 -6.50
N PHE A 285 18.40 3.17 -6.44
CA PHE A 285 17.71 2.44 -7.50
C PHE A 285 16.26 2.90 -7.67
N ALA A 286 15.51 3.03 -6.58
CA ALA A 286 14.13 3.51 -6.62
C ALA A 286 14.02 4.90 -7.23
N GLY A 287 14.94 5.81 -6.88
CA GLY A 287 15.02 7.14 -7.49
C GLY A 287 15.37 7.09 -8.99
N ALA A 288 16.32 6.22 -9.37
CA ALA A 288 16.72 6.05 -10.75
C ALA A 288 15.59 5.47 -11.62
N ALA A 289 14.90 4.44 -11.12
CA ALA A 289 13.77 3.81 -11.79
C ALA A 289 12.63 4.80 -12.04
N ARG A 290 12.34 5.69 -11.08
CA ARG A 290 11.35 6.77 -11.23
C ARG A 290 11.77 7.86 -12.22
N ALA A 291 13.07 8.06 -12.39
CA ALA A 291 13.60 9.09 -13.30
C ALA A 291 13.67 8.62 -14.76
N ILE A 292 13.48 7.32 -15.03
CA ILE A 292 13.33 6.80 -16.39
C ILE A 292 11.85 6.92 -16.78
N ASP A 293 11.62 7.50 -17.94
CA ASP A 293 10.28 7.56 -18.55
C ASP A 293 9.79 6.13 -18.85
N HIS A 294 8.63 5.78 -18.29
CA HIS A 294 7.96 4.48 -18.44
C HIS A 294 8.78 3.23 -18.08
N VAL A 295 8.95 2.96 -16.77
CA VAL A 295 9.35 1.63 -16.24
C VAL A 295 8.16 0.98 -15.54
N ASP A 296 7.65 -0.12 -16.11
CA ASP A 296 6.54 -0.88 -15.52
C ASP A 296 7.01 -1.83 -14.40
N ILE A 297 8.21 -2.40 -14.55
CA ILE A 297 8.77 -3.38 -13.61
C ILE A 297 10.18 -2.95 -13.21
N ALA A 298 10.34 -2.53 -11.96
CA ALA A 298 11.65 -2.25 -11.36
C ALA A 298 12.11 -3.46 -10.53
N LEU A 299 13.20 -4.11 -10.94
CA LEU A 299 13.73 -5.32 -10.32
C LEU A 299 15.08 -5.06 -9.65
N PHE A 300 15.24 -5.43 -8.38
CA PHE A 300 16.52 -5.37 -7.67
C PHE A 300 16.99 -6.79 -7.36
N VAL A 301 18.06 -7.24 -8.02
CA VAL A 301 18.59 -8.60 -7.90
C VAL A 301 19.90 -8.60 -7.11
N ALA A 302 19.98 -9.41 -6.06
CA ALA A 302 21.17 -9.46 -5.21
C ALA A 302 21.61 -10.89 -4.87
N THR A 303 22.93 -11.09 -4.74
CA THR A 303 23.51 -12.37 -4.26
C THR A 303 23.45 -12.54 -2.73
N CYS A 304 22.82 -11.61 -2.02
CA CYS A 304 22.58 -11.64 -0.58
C CYS A 304 21.14 -11.18 -0.25
N ASN A 305 20.79 -11.20 1.03
CA ASN A 305 19.46 -10.78 1.49
C ASN A 305 19.36 -9.25 1.56
N PHE A 306 18.14 -8.72 1.70
CA PHE A 306 17.89 -7.30 1.89
C PHE A 306 17.80 -6.97 3.38
N SER A 307 18.23 -5.78 3.79
CA SER A 307 17.93 -5.31 5.15
C SER A 307 16.42 -5.03 5.28
N LEU A 308 15.89 -5.07 6.50
CA LEU A 308 14.48 -4.73 6.77
C LEU A 308 14.08 -3.36 6.21
N GLU A 309 14.98 -2.38 6.32
CA GLU A 309 14.78 -1.05 5.72
C GLU A 309 14.75 -1.09 4.19
N SER A 310 15.62 -1.89 3.56
CA SER A 310 15.65 -2.03 2.10
C SER A 310 14.38 -2.69 1.59
N GLU A 311 13.87 -3.71 2.27
CA GLU A 311 12.59 -4.34 1.93
C GLU A 311 11.42 -3.36 2.09
N ALA A 312 11.42 -2.55 3.15
CA ALA A 312 10.39 -1.53 3.35
C ALA A 312 10.40 -0.50 2.21
N ILE A 313 11.59 -0.02 1.81
CA ILE A 313 11.75 0.95 0.72
C ILE A 313 11.35 0.33 -0.63
N ALA A 314 11.71 -0.93 -0.86
CA ALA A 314 11.34 -1.64 -2.08
C ALA A 314 9.81 -1.71 -2.23
N LYS A 315 9.11 -2.14 -1.16
CA LYS A 315 7.63 -2.19 -1.13
C LYS A 315 7.00 -0.82 -1.36
N LEU A 316 7.51 0.23 -0.70
CA LEU A 316 6.99 1.59 -0.86
C LEU A 316 7.23 2.17 -2.26
N SER A 317 8.31 1.74 -2.93
CA SER A 317 8.70 2.27 -4.23
C SER A 317 8.19 1.43 -5.40
N GLY A 318 7.52 0.31 -5.13
CA GLY A 318 7.10 -0.65 -6.16
C GLY A 318 8.25 -1.46 -6.77
N VAL A 319 9.40 -1.51 -6.10
CA VAL A 319 10.55 -2.31 -6.53
C VAL A 319 10.36 -3.75 -6.08
N ILE A 320 10.54 -4.69 -7.00
CA ILE A 320 10.52 -6.11 -6.73
C ILE A 320 11.94 -6.55 -6.38
N THR A 321 12.12 -7.11 -5.19
CA THR A 321 13.40 -7.66 -4.73
C THR A 321 13.53 -9.11 -5.13
N VAL A 322 14.71 -9.51 -5.61
CA VAL A 322 15.11 -10.90 -5.82
C VAL A 322 16.32 -11.16 -4.93
N ASN A 323 16.09 -11.87 -3.83
CA ASN A 323 17.15 -12.21 -2.88
C ASN A 323 17.96 -13.42 -3.36
N ARG A 324 18.96 -13.81 -2.56
CA ARG A 324 19.84 -14.94 -2.89
C ARG A 324 19.08 -16.24 -3.18
N ASP A 325 18.14 -16.61 -2.34
CA ASP A 325 17.48 -17.91 -2.43
C ASP A 325 16.52 -17.94 -3.64
N GLU A 326 15.87 -16.81 -3.95
CA GLU A 326 15.06 -16.62 -5.17
C GLU A 326 15.92 -16.63 -6.43
N LEU A 327 17.09 -15.98 -6.40
CA LEU A 327 18.05 -15.96 -7.51
C LEU A 327 18.63 -17.35 -7.80
N GLU A 328 18.92 -18.14 -6.77
CA GLU A 328 19.38 -19.51 -6.91
C GLU A 328 18.29 -20.39 -7.54
N ALA A 329 17.05 -20.28 -7.08
CA ALA A 329 15.92 -20.97 -7.68
C ALA A 329 15.70 -20.55 -9.15
N TRP A 330 15.82 -19.25 -9.43
CA TRP A 330 15.69 -18.70 -10.78
C TRP A 330 16.78 -19.22 -11.72
N SER A 331 18.02 -19.27 -11.22
CA SER A 331 19.17 -19.82 -11.94
C SER A 331 19.00 -21.33 -12.20
N ALA A 332 18.40 -22.06 -11.26
CA ALA A 332 18.09 -23.49 -11.39
C ALA A 332 16.89 -23.81 -12.32
N GLY A 333 16.22 -22.80 -12.88
CA GLY A 333 15.16 -22.97 -13.89
C GLY A 333 13.75 -22.59 -13.43
N VAL A 334 13.55 -22.18 -12.18
CA VAL A 334 12.25 -21.70 -11.70
C VAL A 334 11.96 -20.32 -12.30
N ARG A 335 10.86 -20.15 -13.03
CA ARG A 335 10.52 -18.84 -13.62
C ARG A 335 10.11 -17.81 -12.57
N LEU A 336 10.66 -16.61 -12.64
CA LEU A 336 10.33 -15.51 -11.74
C LEU A 336 8.88 -15.04 -11.95
N LYS A 337 8.06 -15.02 -10.90
CA LYS A 337 6.62 -14.65 -11.00
C LYS A 337 6.43 -13.24 -11.56
N ALA A 338 7.34 -12.32 -11.25
CA ALA A 338 7.25 -10.92 -11.67
C ALA A 338 7.50 -10.67 -13.17
N LEU A 339 8.14 -11.60 -13.89
CA LEU A 339 8.43 -11.46 -15.33
C LEU A 339 7.45 -12.23 -16.23
N ARG A 340 6.40 -12.81 -15.64
CA ARG A 340 5.35 -13.55 -16.35
C ARG A 340 4.31 -12.64 -16.98
#